data_AF-A0AAC9QXP8-F1
#
_entry.id   AF-A0AAC9QXP8-F1
#
_cell.length_a   1.000
_cell.length_b   1.000
_cell.length_c   1.000
_cell.angle_alpha   90.00
_cell.angle_beta   90.00
_cell.angle_gamma   90.00
#
_symmetry.space_group_name_H-M   'P 1'
#
loop_
_entity.id
_entity.type
_entity.pdbx_description
1 polymer ?
#
loop_
_entity_poly.entity_id
_entity_poly.type
_entity_poly.pdbx_seq_one_letter_code
_entity_poly.pdbx_strand_id
1 'polypeptide(L)'
;MKWNTKTGDDLLNAFSQKIYLELPAPGQVDITADRERLLQGLEATFSPLALSYKTYKKYAAVCRESDFKVTCTLVYAGNHWELTRIEAGDTTAQNYGLAVDLGSTTVIMQSIDLNTGQVLAEKSRFNRQIDYGDEILSRIFYTKGRPDHLDELQASTVRTFCDLLNDLAAQTGIAPEAYSIMIVSGNTTMSHLFLGIDPWPIFEVPFTPMFNHTDFIPADDLSLPTGGLVYCMPSAANYLGGDIISGLLAARLDKQKKPSLFIDIGTNGEMVLGDENFLIAGAGAAGPALEGGISKSGMKAGPGAIDHVSITEGVLSYTTIENAPPKGICGSGIVDLLSEMLLNGWIDFSGKFNPDATDRIEATDDGYALRYADADVTADGASLFFNQTDIIQYLDTKAAANTMVAYLLEAAGLGPEDIDQVFIAGAFCAHINLEAAVNIGLYPDLPAERFTVLGNSSLTGARALLLDYTLFDTVGALQHNIQYLEFGAASDFLTRMFAARFLPHTDLSLYPTVRQRLKERGVLR
;
A
#
# COMPACT_ATOMS: atom_id res chain seq x y z
N MET A 1 12.41 5.67 -6.69
CA MET A 1 12.43 6.12 -8.11
C MET A 1 11.80 7.51 -8.21
N LYS A 2 12.49 8.50 -8.77
CA LYS A 2 11.85 9.78 -9.13
C LYS A 2 11.12 9.55 -10.45
N TRP A 3 9.79 9.49 -10.39
CA TRP A 3 8.96 9.64 -11.58
C TRP A 3 9.37 10.95 -12.23
N ASN A 4 9.72 10.85 -13.52
CA ASN A 4 10.37 11.91 -14.26
C ASN A 4 9.42 13.13 -14.27
N THR A 5 9.66 14.11 -13.40
CA THR A 5 9.05 15.43 -13.52
C THR A 5 9.70 16.06 -14.75
N LYS A 6 9.16 15.77 -15.92
CA LYS A 6 9.61 16.38 -17.18
C LYS A 6 9.53 17.89 -16.99
N THR A 7 10.69 18.54 -16.95
CA THR A 7 10.80 20.00 -17.02
C THR A 7 10.91 20.41 -18.48
N GLY A 8 9.87 21.08 -18.99
CA GLY A 8 9.84 21.75 -20.30
C GLY A 8 8.68 21.26 -21.17
N ASP A 9 7.73 22.17 -21.48
CA ASP A 9 6.64 22.21 -22.50
C ASP A 9 5.91 20.92 -22.95
N ASP A 10 6.25 19.74 -22.47
CA ASP A 10 5.55 18.47 -22.67
C ASP A 10 4.44 18.35 -21.62
N LEU A 11 3.18 18.42 -22.07
CA LEU A 11 2.02 18.12 -21.25
C LEU A 11 2.14 16.69 -20.67
N LEU A 12 1.80 16.53 -19.38
CA LEU A 12 1.69 15.21 -18.77
C LEU A 12 0.59 14.40 -19.46
N ASN A 13 0.80 13.08 -19.56
CA ASN A 13 -0.24 12.15 -20.00
C ASN A 13 -1.25 11.88 -18.86
N ALA A 14 -1.66 12.90 -18.11
CA ALA A 14 -2.56 12.71 -16.98
C ALA A 14 -3.91 12.14 -17.43
N PHE A 15 -4.57 11.41 -16.53
CA PHE A 15 -5.91 10.84 -16.78
C PHE A 15 -6.96 11.87 -17.16
N SER A 16 -6.77 13.13 -16.76
CA SER A 16 -7.65 14.23 -17.11
C SER A 16 -6.86 15.36 -17.76
N GLN A 17 -7.40 15.89 -18.84
CA GLN A 17 -6.84 17.02 -19.58
C GLN A 17 -7.90 18.10 -19.76
N LYS A 18 -7.48 19.36 -19.66
CA LYS A 18 -8.33 20.52 -19.93
C LYS A 18 -7.89 21.24 -21.19
N ILE A 19 -8.84 21.49 -22.09
CA ILE A 19 -8.59 22.14 -23.39
C ILE A 19 -9.50 23.35 -23.55
N TYR A 20 -8.90 24.52 -23.71
CA TYR A 20 -9.61 25.73 -24.08
C TYR A 20 -9.86 25.76 -25.59
N LEU A 21 -11.10 26.07 -25.97
CA LEU A 21 -11.55 26.14 -27.36
C LEU A 21 -12.26 27.47 -27.60
N GLU A 22 -11.95 28.08 -28.74
CA GLU A 22 -12.74 29.15 -29.34
C GLU A 22 -13.47 28.58 -30.56
N LEU A 23 -14.73 28.23 -30.38
CA LEU A 23 -15.54 27.62 -31.44
C LEU A 23 -16.27 28.71 -32.24
N PRO A 24 -16.45 28.54 -33.56
CA PRO A 24 -17.20 29.51 -34.36
C PRO A 24 -18.69 29.52 -33.96
N ALA A 25 -19.28 30.67 -33.70
CA ALA A 25 -20.71 30.73 -33.40
C ALA A 25 -21.56 30.30 -34.63
N PRO A 26 -22.74 29.67 -34.43
CA PRO A 26 -23.64 29.31 -35.52
C PRO A 26 -24.10 30.56 -36.27
N GLY A 27 -24.23 30.44 -37.59
CA GLY A 27 -24.60 31.54 -38.47
C GLY A 27 -25.56 31.12 -39.57
N GLN A 28 -25.93 32.07 -40.46
CA GLN A 28 -26.84 31.77 -41.58
C GLN A 28 -26.30 30.73 -42.56
N VAL A 29 -24.96 30.57 -42.62
CA VAL A 29 -24.29 29.62 -43.51
C VAL A 29 -23.82 28.36 -42.78
N ASP A 30 -23.31 28.51 -41.54
CA ASP A 30 -22.95 27.38 -40.69
C ASP A 30 -24.07 27.04 -39.70
N ILE A 31 -24.86 26.04 -40.06
CA ILE A 31 -25.95 25.47 -39.24
C ILE A 31 -25.51 24.21 -38.48
N THR A 32 -24.20 23.94 -38.38
CA THR A 32 -23.68 22.78 -37.64
C THR A 32 -24.19 22.84 -36.20
N ALA A 33 -24.67 21.70 -35.70
CA ALA A 33 -25.17 21.61 -34.33
C ALA A 33 -24.03 21.76 -33.33
N ASP A 34 -24.34 22.32 -32.15
CA ASP A 34 -23.34 22.72 -31.16
C ASP A 34 -22.49 21.53 -30.68
N ARG A 35 -23.05 20.32 -30.67
CA ARG A 35 -22.33 19.09 -30.32
C ARG A 35 -21.28 18.75 -31.37
N GLU A 36 -21.65 18.73 -32.64
CA GLU A 36 -20.75 18.39 -33.74
C GLU A 36 -19.64 19.42 -33.85
N ARG A 37 -19.94 20.69 -33.60
CA ARG A 37 -18.95 21.76 -33.52
C ARG A 37 -17.94 21.54 -32.38
N LEU A 38 -18.45 21.18 -31.20
CA LEU A 38 -17.61 20.87 -30.04
C LEU A 38 -16.73 19.65 -30.28
N LEU A 39 -17.29 18.57 -30.83
CA LEU A 39 -16.59 17.34 -31.14
C LEU A 39 -15.50 17.56 -32.21
N GLN A 40 -15.79 18.31 -33.27
CA GLN A 40 -14.79 18.66 -34.29
C GLN A 40 -13.58 19.39 -33.70
N GLY A 41 -13.78 20.21 -32.66
CA GLY A 41 -12.69 20.88 -31.94
C GLY A 41 -11.82 19.96 -31.08
N LEU A 42 -12.29 18.74 -30.77
CA LEU A 42 -11.65 17.82 -29.82
C LEU A 42 -11.17 16.50 -30.45
N GLU A 43 -11.92 15.95 -31.42
CA GLU A 43 -11.72 14.58 -31.96
C GLU A 43 -10.35 14.36 -32.62
N ALA A 44 -9.69 15.42 -33.10
CA ALA A 44 -8.34 15.32 -33.66
C ALA A 44 -7.30 14.84 -32.63
N THR A 45 -7.54 15.13 -31.35
CA THR A 45 -6.63 14.79 -30.24
C THR A 45 -7.23 13.70 -29.34
N PHE A 46 -8.55 13.71 -29.15
CA PHE A 46 -9.25 12.83 -28.21
C PHE A 46 -10.18 11.91 -29.00
N SER A 47 -9.77 10.67 -29.22
CA SER A 47 -10.56 9.68 -29.95
C SER A 47 -10.32 8.26 -29.43
N PRO A 48 -11.37 7.43 -29.27
CA PRO A 48 -12.79 7.76 -29.38
C PRO A 48 -13.24 8.77 -28.29
N LEU A 49 -14.24 9.62 -28.58
CA LEU A 49 -14.75 10.63 -27.65
C LEU A 49 -16.24 10.42 -27.36
N ALA A 50 -16.58 10.36 -26.07
CA ALA A 50 -17.95 10.32 -25.57
C ALA A 50 -18.28 11.57 -24.74
N LEU A 51 -19.56 11.89 -24.63
CA LEU A 51 -20.05 12.93 -23.73
C LEU A 51 -20.78 12.26 -22.57
N SER A 52 -20.44 12.64 -21.33
CA SER A 52 -21.24 12.25 -20.18
C SER A 52 -22.68 12.76 -20.35
N TYR A 53 -23.66 12.02 -19.84
CA TYR A 53 -25.05 12.47 -19.90
C TYR A 53 -25.27 13.81 -19.18
N LYS A 54 -24.51 14.09 -18.11
CA LYS A 54 -24.56 15.37 -17.39
C LYS A 54 -24.06 16.51 -18.28
N THR A 55 -22.95 16.32 -18.99
CA THR A 55 -22.41 17.30 -19.92
C THR A 55 -23.35 17.51 -21.09
N TYR A 56 -23.93 16.43 -21.63
CA TYR A 56 -24.88 16.49 -22.74
C TYR A 56 -26.07 17.43 -22.46
N LYS A 57 -26.52 17.50 -21.20
CA LYS A 57 -27.62 18.39 -20.78
C LYS A 57 -27.22 19.86 -20.66
N LYS A 58 -25.92 20.18 -20.52
CA LYS A 58 -25.44 21.51 -20.16
C LYS A 58 -24.61 22.21 -21.24
N TYR A 59 -23.91 21.46 -22.10
CA TYR A 59 -22.87 22.02 -22.97
C TYR A 59 -23.37 23.15 -23.88
N ALA A 60 -24.55 22.99 -24.51
CA ALA A 60 -25.06 23.97 -25.46
C ALA A 60 -25.35 25.34 -24.80
N ALA A 61 -25.87 25.33 -23.56
CA ALA A 61 -26.11 26.55 -22.81
C ALA A 61 -24.77 27.25 -22.48
N VAL A 62 -23.80 26.49 -21.95
CA VAL A 62 -22.46 27.01 -21.62
C VAL A 62 -21.78 27.60 -22.86
N CYS A 63 -21.78 26.89 -23.99
CA CYS A 63 -21.21 27.40 -25.24
C CYS A 63 -21.85 28.73 -25.67
N ARG A 64 -23.18 28.83 -25.67
CA ARG A 64 -23.87 30.04 -26.15
C ARG A 64 -23.72 31.22 -25.21
N GLU A 65 -23.76 31.00 -23.90
CA GLU A 65 -23.61 32.05 -22.89
C GLU A 65 -22.18 32.60 -22.80
N SER A 66 -21.18 31.82 -23.23
CA SER A 66 -19.76 32.18 -23.22
C SER A 66 -19.21 32.66 -24.55
N ASP A 67 -20.08 32.96 -25.54
CA ASP A 67 -19.67 33.31 -26.91
C ASP A 67 -18.73 32.25 -27.52
N PHE A 68 -19.04 30.98 -27.24
CA PHE A 68 -18.33 29.79 -27.71
C PHE A 68 -16.86 29.71 -27.29
N LYS A 69 -16.49 30.42 -26.22
CA LYS A 69 -15.18 30.36 -25.56
C LYS A 69 -15.28 29.51 -24.31
N VAL A 70 -14.87 28.26 -24.42
CA VAL A 70 -15.13 27.24 -23.40
C VAL A 70 -13.88 26.43 -23.08
N THR A 71 -13.79 25.93 -21.86
CA THR A 71 -12.81 24.91 -21.46
C THR A 71 -13.51 23.58 -21.29
N CYS A 72 -12.97 22.55 -21.94
CA CYS A 72 -13.46 21.17 -21.89
C CYS A 72 -12.57 20.35 -20.95
N THR A 73 -13.16 19.58 -20.03
CA THR A 73 -12.43 18.60 -19.20
C THR A 73 -12.68 17.20 -19.76
N LEU A 74 -11.60 16.55 -20.20
CA LEU A 74 -11.59 15.24 -20.84
C LEU A 74 -10.92 14.25 -19.90
N VAL A 75 -11.58 13.13 -19.60
CA VAL A 75 -11.03 12.07 -18.76
C VAL A 75 -10.87 10.80 -19.57
N TYR A 76 -9.70 10.17 -19.53
CA TYR A 76 -9.48 8.87 -20.18
C TYR A 76 -10.19 7.76 -19.39
N ALA A 77 -11.19 7.12 -20.01
CA ALA A 77 -12.01 6.07 -19.42
C ALA A 77 -11.63 4.68 -19.94
N GLY A 78 -10.32 4.41 -20.04
CA GLY A 78 -9.74 3.10 -20.36
C GLY A 78 -9.70 2.75 -21.85
N ASN A 79 -10.75 3.03 -22.62
CA ASN A 79 -10.80 2.76 -24.07
C ASN A 79 -11.31 3.94 -24.91
N HIS A 80 -11.69 5.03 -24.27
CA HIS A 80 -12.16 6.26 -24.89
C HIS A 80 -11.91 7.44 -23.95
N TRP A 81 -12.03 8.66 -24.48
CA TRP A 81 -12.07 9.88 -23.70
C TRP A 81 -13.51 10.28 -23.43
N GLU A 82 -13.80 10.72 -22.21
CA GLU A 82 -15.10 11.23 -21.82
C GLU A 82 -15.04 12.72 -21.51
N LEU A 83 -15.88 13.52 -22.17
CA LEU A 83 -16.10 14.92 -21.83
C LEU A 83 -16.99 15.00 -20.58
N THR A 84 -16.36 15.14 -19.42
CA THR A 84 -17.04 15.14 -18.11
C THR A 84 -17.51 16.54 -17.68
N ARG A 85 -16.90 17.60 -18.22
CA ARG A 85 -17.24 18.99 -17.87
C ARG A 85 -16.95 19.96 -19.00
N ILE A 86 -17.74 21.02 -19.03
CA ILE A 86 -17.54 22.20 -19.86
C ILE A 86 -17.75 23.46 -19.02
N GLU A 87 -16.82 24.41 -19.13
CA GLU A 87 -16.76 25.64 -18.34
C GLU A 87 -16.61 26.85 -19.27
N ALA A 88 -17.13 28.01 -18.87
CA ALA A 88 -16.99 29.24 -19.64
C ALA A 88 -15.58 29.85 -19.46
N GLY A 89 -15.01 30.37 -20.55
CA GLY A 89 -13.68 30.96 -20.56
C GLY A 89 -12.56 29.93 -20.45
N ASP A 90 -11.34 30.42 -20.18
CA ASP A 90 -10.14 29.59 -20.02
C ASP A 90 -9.92 29.22 -18.55
N THR A 91 -10.15 27.95 -18.22
CA THR A 91 -9.93 27.34 -16.90
C THR A 91 -8.85 26.25 -16.96
N THR A 92 -8.05 26.20 -18.02
CA THR A 92 -7.04 25.15 -18.26
C THR A 92 -6.00 25.02 -17.16
N ALA A 93 -5.69 26.13 -16.48
CA ALA A 93 -4.78 26.16 -15.33
C ALA A 93 -5.29 25.39 -14.09
N GLN A 94 -6.58 25.04 -14.02
CA GLN A 94 -7.22 24.41 -12.86
C GLN A 94 -7.62 22.96 -13.16
N ASN A 95 -6.66 22.05 -13.18
CA ASN A 95 -6.88 20.64 -13.49
C ASN A 95 -6.40 19.74 -12.34
N TYR A 96 -7.33 19.09 -11.64
CA TYR A 96 -7.03 18.38 -10.39
C TYR A 96 -7.56 16.94 -10.40
N GLY A 97 -6.83 16.07 -9.72
CA GLY A 97 -7.17 14.68 -9.49
C GLY A 97 -6.83 14.22 -8.07
N LEU A 98 -7.29 13.03 -7.72
CA LEU A 98 -7.11 12.42 -6.41
C LEU A 98 -6.46 11.04 -6.53
N ALA A 99 -5.43 10.79 -5.72
CA ALA A 99 -4.90 9.44 -5.50
C ALA A 99 -5.24 9.03 -4.07
N VAL A 100 -5.78 7.83 -3.90
CA VAL A 100 -6.27 7.31 -2.60
C VAL A 100 -5.65 5.95 -2.33
N ASP A 101 -5.13 5.79 -1.12
CA ASP A 101 -4.83 4.50 -0.52
C ASP A 101 -5.91 4.16 0.52
N LEU A 102 -6.77 3.21 0.18
CA LEU A 102 -7.88 2.72 0.98
C LEU A 102 -7.42 1.50 1.79
N GLY A 103 -6.70 1.77 2.87
CA GLY A 103 -6.29 0.77 3.84
C GLY A 103 -7.44 0.34 4.76
N SER A 104 -7.30 -0.85 5.36
CA SER A 104 -8.26 -1.37 6.33
C SER A 104 -8.32 -0.50 7.59
N THR A 105 -7.19 0.01 8.07
CA THR A 105 -7.10 0.86 9.27
C THR A 105 -7.03 2.35 8.94
N THR A 106 -6.33 2.73 7.88
CA THR A 106 -6.05 4.13 7.55
C THR A 106 -6.34 4.38 6.09
N VAL A 107 -6.95 5.53 5.80
CA VAL A 107 -7.18 6.02 4.45
C VAL A 107 -6.35 7.26 4.24
N ILE A 108 -5.55 7.28 3.16
CA ILE A 108 -4.69 8.41 2.78
C ILE A 108 -5.15 8.92 1.42
N MET A 109 -5.32 10.23 1.29
CA MET A 109 -5.76 10.89 0.05
C MET A 109 -4.84 12.06 -0.30
N GLN A 110 -4.37 12.09 -1.54
CA GLN A 110 -3.57 13.18 -2.11
C GLN A 110 -4.40 13.99 -3.11
N SER A 111 -4.38 15.32 -2.94
CA SER A 111 -4.81 16.30 -3.95
C SER A 111 -3.64 16.62 -4.86
N ILE A 112 -3.81 16.47 -6.17
CA ILE A 112 -2.74 16.56 -7.15
C ILE A 112 -3.16 17.50 -8.29
N ASP A 113 -2.25 18.41 -8.66
CA ASP A 113 -2.34 19.18 -9.89
C ASP A 113 -1.90 18.30 -11.07
N LEU A 114 -2.82 18.05 -12.01
CA LEU A 114 -2.61 17.17 -13.16
C LEU A 114 -1.87 17.85 -14.30
N ASN A 115 -1.70 19.17 -14.28
CA ASN A 115 -0.87 19.89 -15.23
C ASN A 115 0.62 19.77 -14.87
N THR A 116 0.93 19.77 -13.57
CA THR A 116 2.32 19.82 -13.06
C THR A 116 2.79 18.51 -12.42
N GLY A 117 1.86 17.65 -12.00
CA GLY A 117 2.14 16.45 -11.21
C GLY A 117 2.41 16.72 -9.73
N GLN A 118 2.28 17.97 -9.28
CA GLN A 118 2.56 18.36 -7.91
C GLN A 118 1.47 17.86 -6.95
N VAL A 119 1.89 17.23 -5.85
CA VAL A 119 1.00 16.97 -4.70
C VAL A 119 0.78 18.30 -3.97
N LEU A 120 -0.47 18.78 -3.98
CA LEU A 120 -0.89 20.04 -3.37
C LEU A 120 -1.14 19.87 -1.87
N ALA A 121 -1.72 18.74 -1.48
CA ALA A 121 -1.93 18.36 -0.09
C ALA A 121 -2.10 16.84 0.05
N GLU A 122 -1.75 16.32 1.21
CA GLU A 122 -2.00 14.93 1.62
C GLU A 122 -2.73 14.94 2.97
N LYS A 123 -3.76 14.12 3.10
CA LYS A 123 -4.53 13.95 4.34
C LYS A 123 -4.70 12.47 4.64
N SER A 124 -4.76 12.18 5.94
CA SER A 124 -4.97 10.83 6.46
C SER A 124 -6.04 10.84 7.55
N ARG A 125 -6.86 9.78 7.56
CA ARG A 125 -7.91 9.53 8.55
C ARG A 125 -7.95 8.03 8.87
N PHE A 126 -8.39 7.70 10.08
CA PHE A 126 -8.79 6.33 10.37
C PHE A 126 -9.97 5.94 9.49
N ASN A 127 -9.94 4.70 9.00
CA ASN A 127 -11.04 4.12 8.27
C ASN A 127 -12.21 3.89 9.24
N ARG A 128 -13.35 4.53 9.01
CA ARG A 128 -14.52 4.40 9.90
C ARG A 128 -15.11 3.00 9.92
N GLN A 129 -14.74 2.14 8.99
CA GLN A 129 -15.13 0.73 9.05
C GLN A 129 -14.56 -0.01 10.29
N ILE A 130 -13.54 0.55 10.97
CA ILE A 130 -13.01 -0.01 12.23
C ILE A 130 -14.11 -0.14 13.28
N ASP A 131 -15.09 0.77 13.31
CA ASP A 131 -16.21 0.72 14.25
C ASP A 131 -17.06 -0.56 14.14
N TYR A 132 -16.94 -1.28 13.01
CA TYR A 132 -17.68 -2.51 12.68
C TYR A 132 -16.76 -3.75 12.66
N GLY A 133 -15.46 -3.57 12.87
CA GLY A 133 -14.47 -4.65 12.89
C GLY A 133 -13.06 -4.13 12.66
N ASP A 134 -12.16 -4.47 13.57
CA ASP A 134 -10.74 -4.09 13.47
C ASP A 134 -10.08 -4.71 12.23
N GLU A 135 -10.44 -5.97 11.93
CA GLU A 135 -9.89 -6.77 10.84
C GLU A 135 -10.84 -6.91 9.64
N ILE A 136 -10.26 -7.13 8.45
CA ILE A 136 -11.01 -7.31 7.19
C ILE A 136 -12.01 -8.46 7.32
N LEU A 137 -11.60 -9.58 7.89
CA LEU A 137 -12.45 -10.77 8.02
C LEU A 137 -13.69 -10.49 8.88
N SER A 138 -13.54 -9.77 9.98
CA SER A 138 -14.66 -9.38 10.84
C SER A 138 -15.70 -8.56 10.07
N ARG A 139 -15.25 -7.70 9.17
CA ARG A 139 -16.13 -6.89 8.30
C ARG A 139 -16.86 -7.75 7.26
N ILE A 140 -16.19 -8.73 6.66
CA ILE A 140 -16.83 -9.70 5.74
C ILE A 140 -17.95 -10.46 6.46
N PHE A 141 -17.69 -10.92 7.69
CA PHE A 141 -18.73 -11.59 8.48
C PHE A 141 -19.86 -10.65 8.90
N TYR A 142 -19.57 -9.38 9.16
CA TYR A 142 -20.57 -8.37 9.49
C TYR A 142 -21.60 -8.20 8.37
N THR A 143 -21.19 -8.24 7.09
CA THR A 143 -22.08 -8.07 5.93
C THR A 143 -22.77 -9.35 5.48
N LYS A 144 -22.36 -10.52 5.99
CA LYS A 144 -22.84 -11.83 5.50
C LYS A 144 -24.36 -11.94 5.55
N GLY A 145 -25.00 -11.99 4.37
CA GLY A 145 -26.46 -12.09 4.25
C GLY A 145 -27.22 -10.89 4.80
N ARG A 146 -26.56 -9.74 4.94
CA ARG A 146 -27.08 -8.49 5.52
C ARG A 146 -26.80 -7.30 4.60
N PRO A 147 -27.64 -7.08 3.58
CA PRO A 147 -27.51 -5.94 2.67
C PRO A 147 -27.52 -4.59 3.39
N ASP A 148 -28.29 -4.48 4.48
CA ASP A 148 -28.32 -3.32 5.36
C ASP A 148 -26.95 -2.99 5.95
N HIS A 149 -26.21 -4.00 6.39
CA HIS A 149 -24.86 -3.84 6.93
C HIS A 149 -23.82 -3.52 5.85
N LEU A 150 -24.03 -4.02 4.62
CA LEU A 150 -23.18 -3.68 3.47
C LEU A 150 -23.31 -2.20 3.12
N ASP A 151 -24.54 -1.68 3.06
CA ASP A 151 -24.81 -0.26 2.86
C ASP A 151 -24.19 0.60 3.97
N GLU A 152 -24.22 0.14 5.22
CA GLU A 152 -23.57 0.84 6.35
C GLU A 152 -22.05 0.94 6.19
N LEU A 153 -21.37 -0.15 5.80
CA LEU A 153 -19.92 -0.15 5.57
C LEU A 153 -19.53 0.70 4.36
N GLN A 154 -20.32 0.64 3.28
CA GLN A 154 -20.13 1.47 2.10
C GLN A 154 -20.23 2.95 2.46
N ALA A 155 -21.31 3.34 3.17
CA ALA A 155 -21.53 4.70 3.62
C ALA A 155 -20.45 5.15 4.63
N SER A 156 -19.87 4.23 5.38
CA SER A 156 -18.75 4.50 6.29
C SER A 156 -17.49 4.94 5.51
N THR A 157 -17.13 4.22 4.44
CA THR A 157 -16.02 4.60 3.55
C THR A 157 -16.27 5.95 2.87
N VAL A 158 -17.47 6.15 2.32
CA VAL A 158 -17.85 7.42 1.67
C VAL A 158 -17.73 8.59 2.66
N ARG A 159 -18.17 8.42 3.91
CA ARG A 159 -18.00 9.44 4.96
C ARG A 159 -16.53 9.74 5.24
N THR A 160 -15.66 8.72 5.29
CA THR A 160 -14.21 8.94 5.42
C THR A 160 -13.65 9.74 4.23
N PHE A 161 -14.07 9.44 3.00
CA PHE A 161 -13.64 10.19 1.82
C PHE A 161 -14.13 11.63 1.84
N CYS A 162 -15.40 11.87 2.23
CA CYS A 162 -15.96 13.21 2.36
C CYS A 162 -15.20 14.07 3.37
N ASP A 163 -14.78 13.50 4.50
CA ASP A 163 -13.97 14.23 5.47
C ASP A 163 -12.59 14.57 4.93
N LEU A 164 -11.92 13.61 4.28
CA LEU A 164 -10.64 13.85 3.63
C LEU A 164 -10.75 14.95 2.57
N LEU A 165 -11.81 14.94 1.77
CA LEU A 165 -12.10 15.99 0.78
C LEU A 165 -12.30 17.36 1.46
N ASN A 166 -13.01 17.42 2.58
CA ASN A 166 -13.19 18.65 3.35
C ASN A 166 -11.85 19.16 3.91
N ASP A 167 -11.00 18.28 4.43
CA ASP A 167 -9.68 18.63 4.93
C ASP A 167 -8.74 19.12 3.83
N LEU A 168 -8.80 18.50 2.66
CA LEU A 168 -8.06 18.92 1.46
C LEU A 168 -8.56 20.27 0.96
N ALA A 169 -9.87 20.47 0.90
CA ALA A 169 -10.47 21.75 0.50
C ALA A 169 -10.09 22.87 1.46
N ALA A 170 -10.08 22.60 2.77
CA ALA A 170 -9.67 23.58 3.79
C ALA A 170 -8.19 24.00 3.64
N GLN A 171 -7.31 23.10 3.21
CA GLN A 171 -5.89 23.40 3.02
C GLN A 171 -5.57 24.03 1.65
N THR A 172 -6.22 23.56 0.58
CA THR A 172 -5.88 23.92 -0.80
C THR A 172 -6.78 25.03 -1.38
N GLY A 173 -7.97 25.23 -0.81
CA GLY A 173 -9.02 26.09 -1.38
C GLY A 173 -9.74 25.46 -2.58
N ILE A 174 -9.43 24.21 -2.95
CA ILE A 174 -10.03 23.50 -4.08
C ILE A 174 -11.31 22.83 -3.62
N ALA A 175 -12.45 23.20 -4.23
CA ALA A 175 -13.73 22.58 -3.95
C ALA A 175 -13.74 21.10 -4.38
N PRO A 176 -14.41 20.18 -3.66
CA PRO A 176 -14.48 18.76 -4.01
C PRO A 176 -14.96 18.52 -5.45
N GLU A 177 -15.89 19.33 -5.94
CA GLU A 177 -16.44 19.26 -7.28
C GLU A 177 -15.36 19.56 -8.34
N ALA A 178 -14.24 20.21 -8.01
CA ALA A 178 -13.18 20.53 -8.98
C ALA A 178 -12.33 19.31 -9.39
N TYR A 179 -12.33 18.23 -8.60
CA TYR A 179 -11.60 17.01 -8.92
C TYR A 179 -12.32 16.23 -10.03
N SER A 180 -11.57 15.91 -11.09
CA SER A 180 -12.10 15.32 -12.33
C SER A 180 -11.97 13.78 -12.37
N ILE A 181 -11.06 13.22 -11.59
CA ILE A 181 -10.79 11.78 -11.51
C ILE A 181 -10.22 11.44 -10.13
N MET A 182 -10.61 10.28 -9.59
CA MET A 182 -10.07 9.70 -8.37
C MET A 182 -9.60 8.26 -8.67
N ILE A 183 -8.32 7.98 -8.41
CA ILE A 183 -7.76 6.62 -8.45
C ILE A 183 -7.71 6.07 -7.04
N VAL A 184 -8.44 4.98 -6.77
CA VAL A 184 -8.52 4.31 -5.47
C VAL A 184 -7.73 3.02 -5.51
N SER A 185 -6.76 2.88 -4.63
CA SER A 185 -5.92 1.71 -4.47
C SER A 185 -6.17 1.08 -3.11
N GLY A 186 -6.46 -0.21 -3.05
CA GLY A 186 -6.75 -0.91 -1.80
C GLY A 186 -6.93 -2.40 -2.03
N ASN A 187 -6.90 -3.18 -0.96
CA ASN A 187 -7.08 -4.62 -1.06
C ASN A 187 -8.47 -4.98 -1.62
N THR A 188 -8.62 -6.21 -2.11
CA THR A 188 -9.82 -6.70 -2.78
C THR A 188 -11.09 -6.45 -1.96
N THR A 189 -11.07 -6.75 -0.66
CA THR A 189 -12.24 -6.54 0.22
C THR A 189 -12.58 -5.06 0.39
N MET A 190 -11.59 -4.19 0.55
CA MET A 190 -11.83 -2.75 0.69
C MET A 190 -12.50 -2.17 -0.55
N SER A 191 -12.06 -2.58 -1.74
CA SER A 191 -12.70 -2.17 -3.01
C SER A 191 -14.15 -2.67 -3.11
N HIS A 192 -14.42 -3.92 -2.71
CA HIS A 192 -15.79 -4.45 -2.71
C HIS A 192 -16.71 -3.68 -1.76
N LEU A 193 -16.26 -3.43 -0.52
CA LEU A 193 -17.02 -2.67 0.46
C LEU A 193 -17.26 -1.22 0.03
N PHE A 194 -16.26 -0.57 -0.57
CA PHE A 194 -16.41 0.79 -1.09
C PHE A 194 -17.45 0.89 -2.21
N LEU A 195 -17.54 -0.14 -3.05
CA LEU A 195 -18.50 -0.19 -4.16
C LEU A 195 -19.86 -0.77 -3.76
N GLY A 196 -20.07 -1.13 -2.49
CA GLY A 196 -21.31 -1.74 -2.02
C GLY A 196 -21.57 -3.12 -2.62
N ILE A 197 -20.50 -3.87 -2.92
CA ILE A 197 -20.56 -5.23 -3.48
C ILE A 197 -20.25 -6.24 -2.38
N ASP A 198 -21.01 -7.33 -2.33
CA ASP A 198 -20.87 -8.37 -1.30
C ASP A 198 -19.45 -8.98 -1.31
N PRO A 199 -18.68 -8.84 -0.21
CA PRO A 199 -17.35 -9.40 -0.12
C PRO A 199 -17.34 -10.87 0.35
N TRP A 200 -18.50 -11.47 0.69
CA TRP A 200 -18.56 -12.85 1.20
C TRP A 200 -17.81 -13.87 0.33
N PRO A 201 -17.92 -13.84 -1.02
CA PRO A 201 -17.22 -14.79 -1.90
C PRO A 201 -15.68 -14.72 -1.85
N ILE A 202 -15.10 -13.61 -1.35
CA ILE A 202 -13.64 -13.49 -1.15
C ILE A 202 -13.16 -14.51 -0.11
N PHE A 203 -13.98 -14.78 0.91
CA PHE A 203 -13.66 -15.71 2.00
C PHE A 203 -14.29 -17.10 1.81
N GLU A 204 -15.42 -17.20 1.12
CA GLU A 204 -16.08 -18.48 0.90
C GLU A 204 -15.37 -19.31 -0.17
N VAL A 205 -15.00 -20.55 0.16
CA VAL A 205 -14.44 -21.52 -0.81
C VAL A 205 -15.34 -21.59 -2.06
N PRO A 206 -14.80 -21.36 -3.27
CA PRO A 206 -13.38 -21.43 -3.65
C PRO A 206 -12.60 -20.11 -3.65
N PHE A 207 -12.97 -19.13 -2.81
CA PHE A 207 -12.32 -17.83 -2.61
C PHE A 207 -12.35 -16.93 -3.85
N THR A 208 -13.50 -16.84 -4.51
CA THR A 208 -13.66 -16.12 -5.77
C THR A 208 -14.22 -14.72 -5.54
N PRO A 209 -13.44 -13.64 -5.74
CA PRO A 209 -13.97 -12.28 -5.69
C PRO A 209 -15.09 -12.05 -6.70
N MET A 210 -16.02 -11.13 -6.40
CA MET A 210 -17.10 -10.78 -7.32
C MET A 210 -16.59 -10.07 -8.58
N PHE A 211 -15.49 -9.33 -8.44
CA PHE A 211 -14.76 -8.74 -9.56
C PHE A 211 -13.27 -8.64 -9.23
N ASN A 212 -12.47 -8.54 -10.28
CA ASN A 212 -11.05 -8.23 -10.19
C ASN A 212 -10.66 -6.90 -10.86
N HIS A 213 -11.58 -6.30 -11.61
CA HIS A 213 -11.41 -4.99 -12.23
C HIS A 213 -12.77 -4.29 -12.29
N THR A 214 -12.76 -2.96 -12.38
CA THR A 214 -13.96 -2.15 -12.53
C THR A 214 -13.85 -1.28 -13.77
N ASP A 215 -14.99 -0.81 -14.25
CA ASP A 215 -15.05 0.33 -15.16
C ASP A 215 -14.77 1.64 -14.40
N PHE A 216 -14.79 2.77 -15.12
CA PHE A 216 -14.78 4.09 -14.53
C PHE A 216 -16.19 4.46 -14.06
N ILE A 217 -16.33 4.71 -12.76
CA ILE A 217 -17.63 4.89 -12.11
C ILE A 217 -17.87 6.39 -11.89
N PRO A 218 -19.03 6.96 -12.27
CA PRO A 218 -19.39 8.32 -11.91
C PRO A 218 -19.40 8.51 -10.39
N ALA A 219 -18.74 9.55 -9.88
CA ALA A 219 -18.64 9.79 -8.43
C ALA A 219 -20.01 9.92 -7.73
N ASP A 220 -21.01 10.51 -8.39
CA ASP A 220 -22.37 10.63 -7.85
C ASP A 220 -23.03 9.26 -7.59
N ASP A 221 -22.71 8.23 -8.39
CA ASP A 221 -23.26 6.89 -8.20
C ASP A 221 -22.74 6.25 -6.90
N LEU A 222 -21.62 6.76 -6.38
CA LEU A 222 -21.01 6.41 -5.09
C LEU A 222 -21.30 7.43 -3.99
N SER A 223 -22.19 8.40 -4.24
CA SER A 223 -22.51 9.50 -3.31
C SER A 223 -21.31 10.37 -2.91
N LEU A 224 -20.28 10.44 -3.76
CA LEU A 224 -19.12 11.31 -3.55
C LEU A 224 -19.37 12.70 -4.17
N PRO A 225 -18.93 13.80 -3.51
CA PRO A 225 -19.18 15.16 -3.99
C PRO A 225 -18.21 15.60 -5.10
N THR A 226 -17.40 14.70 -5.65
CA THR A 226 -16.47 15.04 -6.73
C THR A 226 -17.18 15.09 -8.08
N GLY A 227 -16.75 15.99 -8.97
CA GLY A 227 -17.45 16.22 -10.24
C GLY A 227 -16.95 15.35 -11.40
N GLY A 228 -16.47 14.14 -11.09
CA GLY A 228 -15.63 13.34 -11.98
C GLY A 228 -15.90 11.83 -11.93
N LEU A 229 -14.91 11.06 -12.39
CA LEU A 229 -14.94 9.60 -12.37
C LEU A 229 -14.12 9.04 -11.20
N VAL A 230 -14.40 7.80 -10.83
CA VAL A 230 -13.65 7.02 -9.84
C VAL A 230 -13.21 5.73 -10.53
N TYR A 231 -11.94 5.37 -10.36
CA TYR A 231 -11.40 4.10 -10.83
C TYR A 231 -10.71 3.38 -9.67
N CYS A 232 -11.07 2.11 -9.45
CA CYS A 232 -10.41 1.26 -8.47
C CYS A 232 -9.31 0.45 -9.16
N MET A 233 -8.10 0.47 -8.58
CA MET A 233 -7.01 -0.39 -9.03
C MET A 233 -7.46 -1.86 -9.01
N PRO A 234 -7.13 -2.66 -10.03
CA PRO A 234 -7.62 -4.02 -10.16
C PRO A 234 -6.95 -4.93 -9.13
N SER A 235 -7.67 -5.95 -8.65
CA SER A 235 -7.13 -7.05 -7.87
C SER A 235 -6.71 -8.21 -8.77
N ALA A 236 -5.78 -9.03 -8.28
CA ALA A 236 -5.44 -10.30 -8.93
C ALA A 236 -6.17 -11.49 -8.29
N ALA A 237 -6.44 -11.43 -6.99
CA ALA A 237 -7.03 -12.53 -6.22
C ALA A 237 -7.84 -12.03 -5.01
N ASN A 238 -8.36 -12.97 -4.22
CA ASN A 238 -9.03 -12.73 -2.93
C ASN A 238 -8.19 -11.87 -1.97
N TYR A 239 -6.93 -12.22 -1.75
CA TYR A 239 -6.02 -11.52 -0.82
C TYR A 239 -4.89 -10.79 -1.52
N LEU A 240 -4.98 -10.60 -2.85
CA LEU A 240 -4.03 -9.80 -3.62
C LEU A 240 -4.78 -8.70 -4.38
N GLY A 241 -4.84 -7.52 -3.78
CA GLY A 241 -5.67 -6.41 -4.25
C GLY A 241 -4.96 -5.37 -5.11
N GLY A 242 -5.67 -4.25 -5.31
CA GLY A 242 -5.21 -3.14 -6.12
C GLY A 242 -4.08 -2.33 -5.48
N ASP A 243 -3.97 -2.38 -4.14
CA ASP A 243 -2.81 -1.91 -3.38
C ASP A 243 -1.52 -2.59 -3.82
N ILE A 244 -1.55 -3.92 -4.00
CA ILE A 244 -0.39 -4.67 -4.48
C ILE A 244 -0.10 -4.36 -5.95
N ILE A 245 -1.10 -4.37 -6.84
CA ILE A 245 -0.89 -4.01 -8.25
C ILE A 245 -0.30 -2.61 -8.39
N SER A 246 -0.80 -1.67 -7.59
CA SER A 246 -0.26 -0.32 -7.47
C SER A 246 1.19 -0.33 -6.97
N GLY A 247 1.50 -1.15 -5.97
CA GLY A 247 2.85 -1.36 -5.48
C GLY A 247 3.82 -1.90 -6.54
N LEU A 248 3.38 -2.87 -7.37
CA LEU A 248 4.17 -3.40 -8.48
C LEU A 248 4.46 -2.33 -9.53
N LEU A 249 3.47 -1.47 -9.83
CA LEU A 249 3.66 -0.32 -10.70
C LEU A 249 4.64 0.69 -10.09
N ALA A 250 4.57 0.94 -8.78
CA ALA A 250 5.51 1.81 -8.07
C ALA A 250 6.96 1.26 -8.11
N ALA A 251 7.11 -0.06 -7.99
CA ALA A 251 8.38 -0.78 -8.06
C ALA A 251 8.92 -0.91 -9.50
N ARG A 252 8.08 -0.63 -10.51
CA ARG A 252 8.37 -0.94 -11.92
C ARG A 252 8.77 -2.40 -12.13
N LEU A 253 8.06 -3.31 -11.48
CA LEU A 253 8.33 -4.74 -11.62
C LEU A 253 8.16 -5.19 -13.08
N ASP A 254 7.27 -4.53 -13.82
CA ASP A 254 7.05 -4.64 -15.27
C ASP A 254 8.28 -4.31 -16.14
N LYS A 255 9.33 -3.71 -15.56
CA LYS A 255 10.57 -3.32 -16.26
C LYS A 255 11.82 -3.97 -15.68
N GLN A 256 11.69 -4.83 -14.67
CA GLN A 256 12.84 -5.55 -14.16
C GLN A 256 13.24 -6.62 -15.19
N LYS A 257 14.54 -6.66 -15.51
CA LYS A 257 15.09 -7.63 -16.47
C LYS A 257 15.52 -8.94 -15.82
N LYS A 258 15.44 -9.00 -14.49
CA LYS A 258 15.86 -10.11 -13.67
C LYS A 258 14.88 -10.29 -12.51
N PRO A 259 14.75 -11.51 -11.97
CA PRO A 259 13.86 -11.79 -10.86
C PRO A 259 14.08 -10.84 -9.71
N SER A 260 13.00 -10.19 -9.30
CA SER A 260 12.97 -9.25 -8.18
C SER A 260 11.78 -9.60 -7.28
N LEU A 261 11.95 -9.34 -5.99
CA LEU A 261 10.97 -9.68 -4.96
C LEU A 261 10.32 -8.40 -4.43
N PHE A 262 9.03 -8.24 -4.63
CA PHE A 262 8.22 -7.23 -3.96
C PHE A 262 7.60 -7.82 -2.70
N ILE A 263 7.71 -7.10 -1.59
CA ILE A 263 7.20 -7.50 -0.28
C ILE A 263 6.42 -6.33 0.32
N ASP A 264 5.15 -6.54 0.60
CA ASP A 264 4.36 -5.69 1.49
C ASP A 264 4.05 -6.48 2.77
N ILE A 265 4.56 -6.01 3.90
CA ILE A 265 4.33 -6.64 5.21
C ILE A 265 3.57 -5.65 6.07
N GLY A 266 2.27 -5.90 6.21
CA GLY A 266 1.40 -5.31 7.23
C GLY A 266 0.80 -6.40 8.11
N THR A 267 -0.50 -6.30 8.42
CA THR A 267 -1.26 -7.39 9.05
C THR A 267 -1.21 -8.68 8.22
N ASN A 268 -1.27 -8.53 6.90
CA ASN A 268 -1.04 -9.59 5.94
C ASN A 268 0.39 -9.47 5.38
N GLY A 269 0.94 -10.59 4.93
CA GLY A 269 2.14 -10.58 4.10
C GLY A 269 1.75 -10.85 2.66
N GLU A 270 1.84 -9.84 1.81
CA GLU A 270 1.65 -9.95 0.37
C GLU A 270 3.01 -9.88 -0.33
N MET A 271 3.28 -10.86 -1.19
CA MET A 271 4.59 -10.99 -1.83
C MET A 271 4.44 -11.34 -3.30
N VAL A 272 5.30 -10.76 -4.13
CA VAL A 272 5.36 -11.01 -5.57
C VAL A 272 6.80 -11.18 -6.01
N LEU A 273 7.12 -12.33 -6.60
CA LEU A 273 8.41 -12.63 -7.21
C LEU A 273 8.27 -12.62 -8.72
N GLY A 274 9.17 -11.94 -9.43
CA GLY A 274 9.22 -12.04 -10.88
C GLY A 274 9.97 -10.90 -11.56
N ASP A 275 9.72 -10.78 -12.86
CA ASP A 275 10.32 -9.79 -13.74
C ASP A 275 9.36 -9.43 -14.88
N GLU A 276 9.84 -8.79 -15.95
CA GLU A 276 9.00 -8.41 -17.10
C GLU A 276 8.34 -9.60 -17.82
N ASN A 277 8.82 -10.84 -17.62
CA ASN A 277 8.36 -12.04 -18.31
C ASN A 277 7.39 -12.90 -17.49
N PHE A 278 7.48 -12.87 -16.16
CA PHE A 278 6.63 -13.68 -15.29
C PHE A 278 6.44 -13.01 -13.94
N LEU A 279 5.29 -13.26 -13.31
CA LEU A 279 4.99 -12.82 -11.95
C LEU A 279 4.31 -13.96 -11.19
N ILE A 280 4.85 -14.32 -10.03
CA ILE A 280 4.25 -15.26 -9.10
C ILE A 280 3.96 -14.51 -7.80
N ALA A 281 2.74 -14.59 -7.32
CA ALA A 281 2.32 -13.88 -6.13
C ALA A 281 1.70 -14.82 -5.11
N GLY A 282 1.73 -14.43 -3.85
CA GLY A 282 0.95 -15.07 -2.81
C GLY A 282 0.70 -14.10 -1.67
N ALA A 283 -0.36 -14.35 -0.93
CA ALA A 283 -0.72 -13.62 0.27
C ALA A 283 -1.01 -14.60 1.39
N GLY A 284 -0.58 -14.26 2.60
CA GLY A 284 -0.78 -15.10 3.77
C GLY A 284 -0.79 -14.29 5.05
N ALA A 285 -1.28 -14.92 6.13
CA ALA A 285 -1.20 -14.32 7.45
C ALA A 285 0.27 -14.30 7.90
N ALA A 286 0.89 -13.13 7.85
CA ALA A 286 2.15 -12.87 8.53
C ALA A 286 1.87 -12.71 10.04
N GLY A 287 0.79 -12.01 10.42
CA GLY A 287 0.44 -11.75 11.81
C GLY A 287 0.91 -10.36 12.25
N PRO A 288 0.13 -9.62 13.05
CA PRO A 288 0.37 -8.19 13.33
C PRO A 288 1.44 -7.95 14.42
N ALA A 289 2.31 -8.93 14.72
CA ALA A 289 3.38 -8.75 15.71
C ALA A 289 4.33 -7.61 15.32
N LEU A 290 4.45 -7.32 14.02
CA LEU A 290 5.26 -6.24 13.46
C LEU A 290 4.58 -4.87 13.56
N GLU A 291 3.25 -4.81 13.65
CA GLU A 291 2.48 -3.56 13.77
C GLU A 291 2.14 -3.17 15.22
N GLY A 292 2.69 -3.90 16.19
CA GLY A 292 2.47 -3.65 17.62
C GLY A 292 1.09 -4.07 18.14
N GLY A 293 0.35 -4.90 17.38
CA GLY A 293 -1.03 -5.28 17.72
C GLY A 293 -1.19 -6.45 18.71
N ILE A 294 -0.15 -7.27 18.92
CA ILE A 294 -0.23 -8.49 19.77
C ILE A 294 0.85 -8.51 20.86
N SER A 295 1.98 -7.84 20.66
CA SER A 295 3.01 -7.81 21.70
C SER A 295 2.51 -7.03 22.92
N LYS A 296 2.59 -7.64 24.12
CA LYS A 296 2.28 -6.94 25.39
C LYS A 296 3.18 -5.72 25.60
N SER A 297 4.33 -5.75 24.96
CA SER A 297 5.44 -4.82 25.13
C SER A 297 5.61 -3.86 23.95
N GLY A 298 4.92 -4.13 22.85
CA GLY A 298 5.02 -3.40 21.59
C GLY A 298 4.06 -2.22 21.52
N MET A 299 4.40 -1.23 20.71
CA MET A 299 3.52 -0.12 20.37
C MET A 299 3.71 0.31 18.90
N LYS A 300 2.71 0.99 18.33
CA LYS A 300 2.87 1.63 17.02
C LYS A 300 3.97 2.69 17.07
N ALA A 301 4.65 2.90 15.94
CA ALA A 301 5.66 3.95 15.82
C ALA A 301 5.03 5.33 16.14
N GLY A 302 5.66 6.05 17.06
CA GLY A 302 5.19 7.34 17.56
C GLY A 302 6.05 7.83 18.72
N PRO A 303 5.79 9.03 19.27
CA PRO A 303 6.65 9.66 20.27
C PRO A 303 6.88 8.77 21.50
N GLY A 304 8.14 8.44 21.78
CA GLY A 304 8.55 7.58 22.89
C GLY A 304 8.56 6.09 22.58
N ALA A 305 8.26 5.68 21.34
CA ALA A 305 8.52 4.31 20.90
C ALA A 305 10.03 4.12 20.64
N ILE A 306 10.60 3.05 21.19
CA ILE A 306 11.97 2.64 20.88
C ILE A 306 12.02 2.09 19.46
N ASP A 307 12.86 2.70 18.61
CA ASP A 307 12.93 2.44 17.16
C ASP A 307 14.25 1.80 16.71
N HIS A 308 15.33 1.97 17.47
CA HIS A 308 16.59 1.26 17.29
C HIS A 308 17.14 0.72 18.60
N VAL A 309 17.79 -0.43 18.53
CA VAL A 309 18.45 -1.10 19.67
C VAL A 309 19.84 -1.57 19.24
N SER A 310 20.82 -1.44 20.14
CA SER A 310 22.15 -2.04 19.97
C SER A 310 22.66 -2.64 21.28
N ILE A 311 23.41 -3.74 21.19
CA ILE A 311 24.08 -4.38 22.34
C ILE A 311 25.58 -4.45 22.06
N THR A 312 26.33 -3.62 22.78
CA THR A 312 27.80 -3.54 22.67
C THR A 312 28.43 -3.85 24.00
N GLU A 313 29.34 -4.84 24.05
CA GLU A 313 30.03 -5.27 25.28
C GLU A 313 29.06 -5.58 26.45
N GLY A 314 27.88 -6.14 26.14
CA GLY A 314 26.84 -6.46 27.12
C GLY A 314 25.99 -5.26 27.57
N VAL A 315 26.23 -4.07 27.03
CA VAL A 315 25.45 -2.86 27.32
C VAL A 315 24.38 -2.67 26.25
N LEU A 316 23.11 -2.68 26.65
CA LEU A 316 21.97 -2.36 25.80
C LEU A 316 21.79 -0.84 25.72
N SER A 317 21.70 -0.31 24.50
CA SER A 317 21.36 1.08 24.22
C SER A 317 20.28 1.18 23.15
N TYR A 318 19.55 2.30 23.11
CA TYR A 318 18.44 2.50 22.18
C TYR A 318 18.22 3.98 21.84
N THR A 319 17.46 4.22 20.77
CA THR A 319 16.86 5.53 20.45
C THR A 319 15.34 5.49 20.62
N THR A 320 14.71 6.66 20.72
CA THR A 320 13.26 6.79 20.70
C THR A 320 12.82 7.83 19.69
N ILE A 321 11.66 7.60 19.09
CA ILE A 321 11.02 8.57 18.19
C ILE A 321 10.74 9.88 18.96
N GLU A 322 11.10 11.00 18.30
CA GLU A 322 11.07 12.37 18.85
C GLU A 322 11.98 12.59 20.08
N ASN A 323 12.90 11.66 20.40
CA ASN A 323 13.70 11.67 21.63
C ASN A 323 12.85 11.81 22.90
N ALA A 324 11.59 11.36 22.85
CA ALA A 324 10.70 11.38 24.01
C ALA A 324 11.02 10.21 24.95
N PRO A 325 10.68 10.32 26.25
CA PRO A 325 10.88 9.21 27.20
C PRO A 325 10.21 7.91 26.70
N PRO A 326 10.87 6.74 26.84
CA PRO A 326 10.38 5.48 26.33
C PRO A 326 9.04 5.09 26.96
N LYS A 327 8.13 4.60 26.11
CA LYS A 327 6.79 4.10 26.46
C LYS A 327 6.56 2.65 26.04
N GLY A 328 7.36 2.17 25.09
CA GLY A 328 7.24 0.86 24.47
C GLY A 328 8.26 0.71 23.36
N ILE A 329 8.24 -0.40 22.65
CA ILE A 329 9.11 -0.68 21.50
C ILE A 329 8.27 -0.80 20.23
N CYS A 330 8.68 -0.13 19.14
CA CYS A 330 8.01 -0.31 17.86
C CYS A 330 8.63 -1.47 17.08
N GLY A 331 7.99 -1.82 15.97
CA GLY A 331 8.38 -2.96 15.17
C GLY A 331 9.85 -2.97 14.72
N SER A 332 10.40 -1.82 14.29
CA SER A 332 11.83 -1.72 13.90
C SER A 332 12.75 -1.98 15.10
N GLY A 333 12.39 -1.48 16.28
CA GLY A 333 13.12 -1.72 17.52
C GLY A 333 13.09 -3.20 17.91
N ILE A 334 11.98 -3.91 17.70
CA ILE A 334 11.89 -5.35 17.97
C ILE A 334 12.83 -6.16 17.05
N VAL A 335 12.89 -5.80 15.76
CA VAL A 335 13.80 -6.42 14.79
C VAL A 335 15.25 -6.28 15.26
N ASP A 336 15.66 -5.05 15.61
CA ASP A 336 16.99 -4.74 16.14
C ASP A 336 17.27 -5.53 17.42
N LEU A 337 16.32 -5.51 18.37
CA LEU A 337 16.47 -6.19 19.65
C LEU A 337 16.68 -7.70 19.48
N LEU A 338 15.89 -8.36 18.63
CA LEU A 338 16.05 -9.80 18.36
C LEU A 338 17.38 -10.12 17.68
N SER A 339 17.78 -9.31 16.70
CA SER A 339 19.09 -9.44 16.03
C SER A 339 20.23 -9.33 17.03
N GLU A 340 20.21 -8.29 17.86
CA GLU A 340 21.28 -8.03 18.83
C GLU A 340 21.32 -9.07 19.94
N MET A 341 20.16 -9.52 20.44
CA MET A 341 20.11 -10.60 21.43
C MET A 341 20.68 -11.90 20.87
N LEU A 342 20.39 -12.23 19.60
CA LEU A 342 20.94 -13.40 18.93
C LEU A 342 22.47 -13.28 18.79
N LEU A 343 22.95 -12.16 18.27
CA LEU A 343 24.37 -11.93 18.00
C LEU A 343 25.22 -11.81 19.27
N ASN A 344 24.61 -11.54 20.42
CA ASN A 344 25.29 -11.49 21.72
C ASN A 344 25.00 -12.71 22.62
N GLY A 345 24.26 -13.72 22.12
CA GLY A 345 23.96 -14.94 22.86
C GLY A 345 23.03 -14.76 24.07
N TRP A 346 22.22 -13.70 24.07
CA TRP A 346 21.17 -13.44 25.06
C TRP A 346 19.93 -14.29 24.81
N ILE A 347 19.74 -14.73 23.56
CA ILE A 347 18.80 -15.77 23.16
C ILE A 347 19.51 -16.85 22.36
N ASP A 348 18.98 -18.07 22.39
CA ASP A 348 19.41 -19.14 21.48
C ASP A 348 18.71 -19.05 20.11
N PHE A 349 19.05 -19.96 19.20
CA PHE A 349 18.47 -20.01 17.86
C PHE A 349 16.96 -20.30 17.83
N SER A 350 16.36 -20.77 18.92
CA SER A 350 14.91 -20.93 19.07
C SER A 350 14.22 -19.70 19.69
N GLY A 351 15.00 -18.67 20.00
CA GLY A 351 14.53 -17.46 20.69
C GLY A 351 14.39 -17.61 22.19
N LYS A 352 14.90 -18.69 22.80
CA LYS A 352 14.84 -18.89 24.25
C LYS A 352 15.87 -18.01 24.94
N PHE A 353 15.46 -17.29 25.99
CA PHE A 353 16.37 -16.49 26.80
C PHE A 353 17.46 -17.31 27.48
N ASN A 354 18.66 -16.74 27.51
CA ASN A 354 19.80 -17.20 28.30
C ASN A 354 19.94 -16.33 29.56
N PRO A 355 19.44 -16.78 30.74
CA PRO A 355 19.45 -15.97 31.96
C PRO A 355 20.85 -15.67 32.50
N ASP A 356 21.88 -16.41 32.06
CA ASP A 356 23.27 -16.18 32.47
C ASP A 356 23.95 -15.09 31.62
N ALA A 357 23.30 -14.59 30.57
CA ALA A 357 23.89 -13.62 29.64
C ALA A 357 23.93 -12.19 30.18
N THR A 358 22.94 -11.79 30.99
CA THR A 358 22.82 -10.43 31.55
C THR A 358 21.86 -10.42 32.73
N ASP A 359 22.04 -9.48 33.66
CA ASP A 359 21.14 -9.23 34.79
C ASP A 359 19.82 -8.57 34.38
N ARG A 360 19.71 -8.10 33.13
CA ARG A 360 18.46 -7.59 32.54
C ARG A 360 17.46 -8.68 32.19
N ILE A 361 17.87 -9.95 32.12
CA ILE A 361 16.97 -11.08 31.90
C ILE A 361 16.49 -11.59 33.25
N GLU A 362 15.19 -11.44 33.49
CA GLU A 362 14.56 -11.69 34.77
C GLU A 362 13.48 -12.76 34.67
N ALA A 363 13.29 -13.53 35.74
CA ALA A 363 12.17 -14.46 35.84
C ALA A 363 10.88 -13.69 36.14
N THR A 364 9.82 -14.01 35.39
CA THR A 364 8.46 -13.50 35.53
C THR A 364 7.47 -14.65 35.68
N ASP A 365 6.21 -14.35 35.98
CA ASP A 365 5.15 -15.37 36.06
C ASP A 365 4.93 -16.09 34.70
N ASP A 366 5.25 -15.42 33.60
CA ASP A 366 5.09 -15.90 32.22
C ASP A 366 6.41 -16.50 31.64
N GLY A 367 7.44 -16.70 32.46
CA GLY A 367 8.74 -17.26 32.03
C GLY A 367 9.91 -16.30 32.26
N TYR A 368 10.67 -15.99 31.22
CA TYR A 368 11.73 -14.98 31.27
C TYR A 368 11.33 -13.76 30.45
N ALA A 369 11.78 -12.59 30.88
CA ALA A 369 11.63 -11.34 30.15
C ALA A 369 12.92 -10.51 30.22
N LEU A 370 13.19 -9.75 29.16
CA LEU A 370 14.28 -8.78 29.13
C LEU A 370 13.77 -7.40 29.56
N ARG A 371 14.36 -6.80 30.59
CA ARG A 371 14.18 -5.39 30.92
C ARG A 371 14.97 -4.50 29.97
N TYR A 372 14.30 -3.95 28.97
CA TYR A 372 14.92 -3.13 27.92
C TYR A 372 14.93 -1.62 28.24
N ALA A 373 14.09 -1.15 29.16
CA ALA A 373 14.15 0.20 29.71
C ALA A 373 13.85 0.19 31.21
N ASP A 374 14.62 0.97 31.96
CA ASP A 374 14.52 1.06 33.43
C ASP A 374 13.47 2.12 33.84
N ALA A 375 12.80 1.91 34.97
CA ALA A 375 11.71 2.75 35.46
C ALA A 375 12.05 4.25 35.65
N ASP A 376 13.32 4.58 35.87
CA ASP A 376 13.77 5.96 36.09
C ASP A 376 13.83 6.80 34.81
N VAL A 377 13.83 6.16 33.64
CA VAL A 377 13.90 6.83 32.34
C VAL A 377 12.59 6.75 31.55
N THR A 378 11.64 5.89 31.94
CA THR A 378 10.39 5.67 31.21
C THR A 378 9.35 6.77 31.49
N ALA A 379 8.43 6.95 30.55
CA ALA A 379 7.44 8.03 30.61
C ALA A 379 6.45 7.91 31.78
N ASP A 380 6.19 6.69 32.25
CA ASP A 380 5.21 6.36 33.29
C ASP A 380 5.84 5.91 34.61
N GLY A 381 7.17 5.86 34.69
CA GLY A 381 7.89 5.41 35.87
C GLY A 381 7.86 3.89 36.10
N ALA A 382 7.47 3.11 35.08
CA ALA A 382 7.49 1.65 35.11
C ALA A 382 8.55 1.09 34.16
N SER A 383 9.29 0.06 34.58
CA SER A 383 10.25 -0.61 33.71
C SER A 383 9.54 -1.29 32.54
N LEU A 384 10.16 -1.27 31.35
CA LEU A 384 9.63 -1.91 30.17
C LEU A 384 10.32 -3.25 29.93
N PHE A 385 9.52 -4.28 29.68
CA PHE A 385 9.97 -5.67 29.55
C PHE A 385 9.57 -6.23 28.19
N PHE A 386 10.40 -7.09 27.59
CA PHE A 386 10.10 -7.86 26.38
C PHE A 386 10.05 -9.34 26.74
N ASN A 387 8.88 -9.98 26.62
CA ASN A 387 8.65 -11.31 27.18
C ASN A 387 8.96 -12.44 26.20
N GLN A 388 9.15 -13.65 26.73
CA GLN A 388 9.34 -14.85 25.91
C GLN A 388 8.20 -15.07 24.92
N THR A 389 6.95 -14.80 25.33
CA THR A 389 5.77 -14.90 24.46
C THR A 389 5.80 -13.89 23.31
N ASP A 390 6.34 -12.69 23.54
CA ASP A 390 6.49 -11.67 22.49
C ASP A 390 7.50 -12.14 21.44
N ILE A 391 8.63 -12.74 21.87
CA ILE A 391 9.60 -13.36 20.96
C ILE A 391 8.91 -14.42 20.10
N ILE A 392 8.15 -15.33 20.71
CA ILE A 392 7.50 -16.45 20.01
C ILE A 392 6.55 -15.95 18.91
N GLN A 393 5.72 -14.95 19.22
CA GLN A 393 4.78 -14.37 18.24
C GLN A 393 5.51 -13.70 17.07
N TYR A 394 6.62 -13.02 17.38
CA TYR A 394 7.44 -12.40 16.35
C TYR A 394 8.10 -13.47 15.46
N LEU A 395 8.63 -14.54 16.05
CA LEU A 395 9.23 -15.65 15.29
C LEU A 395 8.21 -16.33 14.38
N ASP A 396 6.96 -16.45 14.80
CA ASP A 396 5.88 -16.94 13.93
C ASP A 396 5.66 -16.02 12.73
N THR A 397 5.65 -14.71 12.96
CA THR A 397 5.47 -13.74 11.87
C THR A 397 6.61 -13.77 10.86
N LYS A 398 7.83 -13.75 11.37
CA LYS A 398 9.04 -13.88 10.55
C LYS A 398 9.08 -15.23 9.81
N ALA A 399 8.66 -16.33 10.45
CA ALA A 399 8.65 -17.65 9.83
C ALA A 399 7.63 -17.75 8.69
N ALA A 400 6.46 -17.15 8.85
CA ALA A 400 5.45 -17.08 7.80
C ALA A 400 5.99 -16.32 6.58
N ALA A 401 6.55 -15.12 6.78
CA ALA A 401 7.16 -14.31 5.71
C ALA A 401 8.27 -15.08 4.98
N ASN A 402 9.21 -15.67 5.73
CA ASN A 402 10.30 -16.47 5.17
C ASN A 402 9.78 -17.67 4.34
N THR A 403 8.77 -18.37 4.86
CA THR A 403 8.16 -19.53 4.19
C THR A 403 7.46 -19.13 2.90
N MET A 404 6.74 -18.01 2.89
CA MET A 404 6.09 -17.49 1.68
C MET A 404 7.11 -17.18 0.58
N VAL A 405 8.22 -16.52 0.91
CA VAL A 405 9.32 -16.28 -0.05
C VAL A 405 9.88 -17.61 -0.59
N ALA A 406 10.08 -18.60 0.27
CA ALA A 406 10.58 -19.91 -0.14
C ALA A 406 9.64 -20.62 -1.13
N TYR A 407 8.31 -20.53 -0.95
CA TYR A 407 7.35 -21.07 -1.91
C TYR A 407 7.39 -20.34 -3.26
N LEU A 408 7.51 -19.01 -3.25
CA LEU A 408 7.63 -18.24 -4.48
C LEU A 408 8.88 -18.64 -5.27
N LEU A 409 10.02 -18.74 -4.58
CA LEU A 409 11.29 -19.17 -5.17
C LEU A 409 11.21 -20.59 -5.73
N GLU A 410 10.65 -21.53 -4.98
CA GLU A 410 10.48 -22.91 -5.44
C GLU A 410 9.56 -22.99 -6.67
N ALA A 411 8.44 -22.27 -6.67
CA ALA A 411 7.51 -22.24 -7.80
C ALA A 411 8.16 -21.65 -9.07
N ALA A 412 9.10 -20.71 -8.91
CA ALA A 412 9.89 -20.15 -9.99
C ALA A 412 11.11 -21.01 -10.39
N GLY A 413 11.46 -22.02 -9.59
CA GLY A 413 12.69 -22.81 -9.76
C GLY A 413 13.97 -21.99 -9.50
N LEU A 414 13.92 -21.02 -8.59
CA LEU A 414 14.99 -20.08 -8.26
C LEU A 414 15.53 -20.30 -6.84
N GLY A 415 16.78 -19.90 -6.63
CA GLY A 415 17.41 -19.77 -5.32
C GLY A 415 17.36 -18.32 -4.79
N PRO A 416 17.57 -18.10 -3.48
CA PRO A 416 17.63 -16.76 -2.90
C PRO A 416 18.63 -15.82 -3.60
N GLU A 417 19.76 -16.36 -4.07
CA GLU A 417 20.83 -15.63 -4.76
C GLU A 417 20.43 -15.06 -6.13
N ASP A 418 19.40 -15.64 -6.76
CA ASP A 418 18.88 -15.25 -8.07
C ASP A 418 18.06 -13.96 -7.99
N ILE A 419 17.64 -13.54 -6.78
CA ILE A 419 16.92 -12.29 -6.55
C ILE A 419 17.86 -11.10 -6.77
N ASP A 420 17.62 -10.33 -7.83
CA ASP A 420 18.43 -9.16 -8.18
C ASP A 420 18.10 -7.94 -7.32
N GLN A 421 16.82 -7.72 -7.02
CA GLN A 421 16.33 -6.63 -6.16
C GLN A 421 15.19 -7.10 -5.25
N VAL A 422 15.12 -6.51 -4.06
CA VAL A 422 14.01 -6.65 -3.12
C VAL A 422 13.38 -5.28 -2.90
N PHE A 423 12.13 -5.13 -3.30
CA PHE A 423 11.33 -3.93 -3.07
C PHE A 423 10.48 -4.12 -1.83
N ILE A 424 10.65 -3.27 -0.83
CA ILE A 424 9.94 -3.37 0.44
C ILE A 424 8.95 -2.22 0.55
N ALA A 425 7.67 -2.56 0.70
CA ALA A 425 6.55 -1.67 0.93
C ALA A 425 6.03 -1.78 2.37
N GLY A 426 5.09 -0.90 2.71
CA GLY A 426 4.41 -0.87 4.01
C GLY A 426 5.04 0.11 5.01
N ALA A 427 4.22 0.58 5.94
CA ALA A 427 4.62 1.58 6.94
C ALA A 427 5.65 1.05 7.95
N PHE A 428 5.55 -0.22 8.32
CA PHE A 428 6.49 -0.88 9.22
C PHE A 428 7.92 -0.92 8.65
N CYS A 429 8.03 -1.20 7.35
CA CYS A 429 9.32 -1.37 6.69
C CYS A 429 10.05 -0.07 6.38
N ALA A 430 9.42 1.10 6.56
CA ALA A 430 10.00 2.39 6.22
C ALA A 430 11.30 2.71 6.98
N HIS A 431 11.45 2.16 8.19
CA HIS A 431 12.57 2.42 9.11
C HIS A 431 13.25 1.15 9.61
N ILE A 432 13.01 0.00 8.97
CA ILE A 432 13.59 -1.27 9.41
C ILE A 432 15.10 -1.30 9.11
N ASN A 433 15.88 -1.78 10.08
CA ASN A 433 17.27 -2.12 9.85
C ASN A 433 17.36 -3.42 9.03
N LEU A 434 17.77 -3.29 7.77
CA LEU A 434 17.83 -4.40 6.82
C LEU A 434 18.81 -5.48 7.27
N GLU A 435 19.95 -5.10 7.85
CA GLU A 435 20.93 -6.06 8.34
C GLU A 435 20.36 -6.87 9.51
N ALA A 436 19.69 -6.20 10.46
CA ALA A 436 19.01 -6.87 11.56
C ALA A 436 17.91 -7.82 11.05
N ALA A 437 17.11 -7.38 10.08
CA ALA A 437 16.07 -8.20 9.46
C ALA A 437 16.63 -9.45 8.76
N VAL A 438 17.81 -9.36 8.13
CA VAL A 438 18.52 -10.52 7.58
C VAL A 438 19.06 -11.43 8.71
N ASN A 439 19.64 -10.85 9.76
CA ASN A 439 20.19 -11.62 10.89
C ASN A 439 19.15 -12.49 11.60
N ILE A 440 17.90 -12.04 11.66
CA ILE A 440 16.79 -12.81 12.23
C ILE A 440 16.08 -13.70 11.19
N GLY A 441 16.45 -13.60 9.91
CA GLY A 441 15.90 -14.37 8.79
C GLY A 441 14.55 -13.90 8.27
N LEU A 442 14.17 -12.65 8.53
CA LEU A 442 12.95 -12.06 7.97
C LEU A 442 13.08 -11.87 6.45
N TYR A 443 14.28 -11.46 6.01
CA TYR A 443 14.61 -11.35 4.59
C TYR A 443 15.66 -12.38 4.17
N PRO A 444 15.77 -12.69 2.87
CA PRO A 444 16.88 -13.47 2.33
C PRO A 444 18.23 -12.82 2.61
N ASP A 445 19.29 -13.61 2.72
CA ASP A 445 20.66 -13.12 2.96
C ASP A 445 21.26 -12.49 1.68
N LEU A 446 20.84 -11.26 1.42
CA LEU A 446 21.25 -10.44 0.29
C LEU A 446 21.96 -9.19 0.80
N PRO A 447 22.86 -8.58 0.01
CA PRO A 447 23.53 -7.36 0.42
C PRO A 447 22.57 -6.16 0.37
N ALA A 448 22.80 -5.18 1.25
CA ALA A 448 21.86 -4.07 1.49
C ALA A 448 21.53 -3.27 0.22
N GLU A 449 22.46 -3.16 -0.73
CA GLU A 449 22.25 -2.47 -2.01
C GLU A 449 21.21 -3.13 -2.93
N ARG A 450 20.80 -4.38 -2.66
CA ARG A 450 19.68 -5.02 -3.37
C ARG A 450 18.32 -4.65 -2.80
N PHE A 451 18.25 -3.97 -1.67
CA PHE A 451 16.98 -3.61 -1.04
C PHE A 451 16.60 -2.16 -1.34
N THR A 452 15.36 -1.96 -1.77
CA THR A 452 14.77 -0.64 -2.00
C THR A 452 13.49 -0.50 -1.20
N VAL A 453 13.48 0.43 -0.24
CA VAL A 453 12.28 0.77 0.53
C VAL A 453 11.43 1.77 -0.24
N LEU A 454 10.17 1.41 -0.50
CA LEU A 454 9.21 2.20 -1.30
C LEU A 454 8.28 3.07 -0.43
N GLY A 455 8.14 2.76 0.85
CA GLY A 455 7.15 3.40 1.73
C GLY A 455 5.73 3.01 1.32
N ASN A 456 4.80 3.97 1.22
CA ASN A 456 3.45 3.72 0.74
C ASN A 456 3.44 3.57 -0.79
N SER A 457 3.68 2.34 -1.25
CA SER A 457 3.69 1.98 -2.66
C SER A 457 2.29 1.98 -3.27
N SER A 458 1.25 1.65 -2.49
CA SER A 458 -0.17 1.71 -2.91
C SER A 458 -0.56 3.13 -3.36
N LEU A 459 -0.23 4.15 -2.58
CA LEU A 459 -0.48 5.55 -2.95
C LEU A 459 0.42 6.02 -4.09
N THR A 460 1.68 5.57 -4.09
CA THR A 460 2.66 5.95 -5.12
C THR A 460 2.26 5.45 -6.51
N GLY A 461 1.80 4.21 -6.62
CA GLY A 461 1.33 3.66 -7.89
C GLY A 461 0.01 4.26 -8.35
N ALA A 462 -0.92 4.54 -7.43
CA ALA A 462 -2.19 5.21 -7.75
C ALA A 462 -1.95 6.60 -8.35
N ARG A 463 -1.01 7.36 -7.76
CA ARG A 463 -0.55 8.63 -8.31
C ARG A 463 0.16 8.48 -9.64
N ALA A 464 1.03 7.46 -9.78
CA ALA A 464 1.74 7.23 -11.04
C ALA A 464 0.75 6.97 -12.18
N LEU A 465 -0.25 6.13 -11.95
CA LEU A 465 -1.34 5.89 -12.90
C LEU A 465 -2.10 7.19 -13.18
N LEU A 466 -2.54 7.92 -12.15
CA LEU A 466 -3.26 9.19 -12.29
C LEU A 466 -2.54 10.22 -13.21
N LEU A 467 -1.21 10.27 -13.15
CA LEU A 467 -0.37 11.19 -13.91
C LEU A 467 0.05 10.68 -15.29
N ASP A 468 -0.19 9.40 -15.59
CA ASP A 468 0.12 8.79 -16.88
C ASP A 468 -0.89 7.69 -17.24
N TYR A 469 -1.93 8.06 -18.00
CA TYR A 469 -2.96 7.13 -18.46
C TYR A 469 -2.41 6.02 -19.36
N THR A 470 -1.22 6.18 -19.95
CA THR A 470 -0.59 5.11 -20.75
C THR A 470 -0.15 3.92 -19.89
N LEU A 471 -0.05 4.12 -18.56
CA LEU A 471 0.20 3.03 -17.61
C LEU A 471 -1.04 2.16 -17.37
N PHE A 472 -2.23 2.54 -17.85
CA PHE A 472 -3.45 1.74 -17.69
C PHE A 472 -3.30 0.33 -18.27
N ASP A 473 -2.72 0.20 -19.46
CA ASP A 473 -2.43 -1.09 -20.08
C ASP A 473 -1.36 -1.87 -19.30
N THR A 474 -0.41 -1.15 -18.69
CA THR A 474 0.62 -1.77 -17.84
C THR A 474 0.00 -2.36 -16.57
N VAL A 475 -0.95 -1.65 -15.95
CA VAL A 475 -1.71 -2.13 -14.79
C VAL A 475 -2.52 -3.38 -15.14
N GLY A 476 -3.20 -3.39 -16.29
CA GLY A 476 -3.89 -4.57 -16.81
C GLY A 476 -2.94 -5.75 -17.07
N ALA A 477 -1.76 -5.49 -17.65
CA ALA A 477 -0.77 -6.52 -17.92
C ALA A 477 -0.16 -7.11 -16.63
N LEU A 478 0.17 -6.26 -15.64
CA LEU A 478 0.64 -6.71 -14.32
C LEU A 478 -0.39 -7.64 -13.68
N GLN A 479 -1.66 -7.23 -13.65
CA GLN A 479 -2.73 -8.04 -13.09
C GLN A 479 -2.93 -9.36 -13.84
N HIS A 480 -2.89 -9.35 -15.16
CA HIS A 480 -3.07 -10.55 -15.99
C HIS A 480 -1.92 -11.57 -15.87
N ASN A 481 -0.68 -11.08 -15.74
CA ASN A 481 0.51 -11.93 -15.74
C ASN A 481 0.83 -12.55 -14.37
N ILE A 482 0.09 -12.18 -13.32
CA ILE A 482 0.26 -12.77 -11.98
C ILE A 482 -0.32 -14.18 -11.95
N GLN A 483 0.54 -15.14 -11.61
CA GLN A 483 0.14 -16.44 -11.13
C GLN A 483 0.03 -16.42 -9.61
N TYR A 484 -1.19 -16.50 -9.08
CA TYR A 484 -1.43 -16.52 -7.64
C TYR A 484 -1.27 -17.93 -7.05
N LEU A 485 -0.47 -18.04 -6.00
CA LEU A 485 -0.30 -19.25 -5.19
C LEU A 485 -1.13 -19.15 -3.92
N GLU A 486 -2.06 -20.08 -3.75
CA GLU A 486 -2.84 -20.20 -2.51
C GLU A 486 -2.01 -20.93 -1.46
N PHE A 487 -1.29 -20.19 -0.61
CA PHE A 487 -0.47 -20.77 0.45
C PHE A 487 -1.30 -21.63 1.42
N GLY A 488 -2.58 -21.30 1.63
CA GLY A 488 -3.48 -22.11 2.45
C GLY A 488 -3.74 -23.52 1.90
N ALA A 489 -3.50 -23.76 0.62
CA ALA A 489 -3.61 -25.07 0.00
C ALA A 489 -2.31 -25.90 0.09
N ALA A 490 -1.20 -25.31 0.52
CA ALA A 490 0.10 -26.00 0.61
C ALA A 490 0.15 -26.89 1.87
N SER A 491 0.19 -28.21 1.66
CA SER A 491 0.12 -29.21 2.75
C SER A 491 1.32 -29.20 3.70
N ASP A 492 2.48 -28.73 3.24
CA ASP A 492 3.74 -28.70 3.99
C ASP A 492 4.08 -27.31 4.55
N PHE A 493 3.18 -26.32 4.42
CA PHE A 493 3.43 -24.93 4.83
C PHE A 493 3.82 -24.83 6.31
N LEU A 494 3.03 -25.44 7.19
CA LEU A 494 3.28 -25.41 8.64
C LEU A 494 4.59 -26.13 9.01
N THR A 495 4.96 -27.18 8.27
CA THR A 495 6.21 -27.91 8.49
C THR A 495 7.42 -27.04 8.14
N ARG A 496 7.37 -26.33 7.00
CA ARG A 496 8.42 -25.38 6.59
C ARG A 496 8.48 -24.17 7.51
N MET A 497 7.32 -23.64 7.88
CA MET A 497 7.22 -22.55 8.85
C MET A 497 7.88 -22.92 10.18
N PHE A 498 7.69 -24.14 10.69
CA PHE A 498 8.39 -24.59 11.90
C PHE A 498 9.92 -24.53 11.77
N ALA A 499 10.47 -24.93 10.62
CA ALA A 499 11.90 -24.84 10.32
C ALA A 499 12.37 -23.37 10.23
N ALA A 500 11.50 -22.48 9.73
CA ALA A 500 11.75 -21.05 9.60
C ALA A 500 11.54 -20.25 10.89
N ARG A 501 11.00 -20.84 11.97
CA ARG A 501 10.91 -20.16 13.28
C ARG A 501 12.26 -19.95 13.96
N PHE A 502 13.26 -20.76 13.61
CA PHE A 502 14.61 -20.60 14.16
C PHE A 502 15.30 -19.39 13.55
N LEU A 503 16.25 -18.81 14.28
CA LEU A 503 16.99 -17.61 13.89
C LEU A 503 18.36 -17.97 13.28
N PRO A 504 18.77 -17.42 12.13
CA PRO A 504 17.89 -16.91 11.07
C PRO A 504 17.09 -18.03 10.38
N HIS A 505 17.51 -19.29 10.49
CA HIS A 505 16.78 -20.46 9.98
C HIS A 505 17.42 -21.73 10.57
N THR A 506 16.72 -22.87 10.57
CA THR A 506 17.33 -24.17 10.92
C THR A 506 18.47 -24.57 9.99
N ASP A 507 18.37 -24.17 8.72
CA ASP A 507 19.44 -24.27 7.71
C ASP A 507 20.24 -22.97 7.62
N LEU A 508 21.37 -22.91 8.32
CA LEU A 508 22.28 -21.77 8.30
C LEU A 508 23.03 -21.59 6.96
N SER A 509 22.94 -22.53 6.02
CA SER A 509 23.55 -22.37 4.70
C SER A 509 22.85 -21.31 3.85
N LEU A 510 21.57 -21.05 4.14
CA LEU A 510 20.77 -19.97 3.53
C LEU A 510 21.20 -18.57 4.01
N TYR A 511 21.97 -18.50 5.10
CA TYR A 511 22.38 -17.26 5.75
C TYR A 511 23.90 -17.19 5.99
N PRO A 512 24.72 -17.26 4.93
CA PRO A 512 26.18 -17.28 5.04
C PRO A 512 26.76 -16.05 5.76
N THR A 513 26.22 -14.85 5.56
CA THR A 513 26.72 -13.62 6.21
C THR A 513 26.41 -13.63 7.71
N VAL A 514 25.21 -14.06 8.09
CA VAL A 514 24.81 -14.18 9.50
C VAL A 514 25.63 -15.25 10.19
N ARG A 515 25.85 -16.40 9.54
CA ARG A 515 26.72 -17.46 10.07
C ARG A 515 28.13 -16.96 10.35
N GLN A 516 28.66 -16.09 9.48
CA GLN A 516 29.98 -15.48 9.69
C GLN A 516 29.98 -14.52 10.89
N ARG A 517 28.98 -13.63 11.00
CA ARG A 517 28.84 -12.72 12.15
C ARG A 517 28.73 -13.46 13.48
N LEU A 518 27.96 -14.55 13.53
CA LEU A 518 27.80 -15.37 14.73
C LEU A 518 29.12 -16.01 15.18
N LYS A 519 30.01 -16.38 14.23
CA LYS A 519 31.36 -16.87 14.55
C LYS A 519 32.26 -15.76 15.08
N GLU A 520 32.22 -14.59 14.45
CA GLU A 520 33.01 -13.43 14.86
C GLU A 520 32.64 -12.95 16.27
N ARG A 521 31.35 -13.05 16.64
CA ARG A 521 30.84 -12.77 17.98
C ARG A 521 31.02 -13.92 18.98
N GLY A 522 31.56 -15.06 18.56
CA GLY A 522 31.80 -16.23 19.41
C GLY A 522 30.55 -16.99 19.86
N VAL A 523 29.39 -16.70 19.25
CA VAL A 523 28.11 -17.39 19.52
C VAL A 523 28.08 -18.76 18.84
N LEU A 524 28.54 -18.83 17.59
CA LEU A 524 28.68 -20.08 16.84
C LEU A 524 30.14 -20.53 16.85
N ARG A 525 30.39 -21.76 17.34
CA ARG A 525 31.72 -22.34 17.46
C ARG A 525 32.19 -23.05 16.18
#